data_AF-A0A1W9U9L2-F1
#
_entry.id   AF-A0A1W9U9L2-F1
#
_cell.length_a   1.000
_cell.length_b   1.000
_cell.length_c   1.000
_cell.angle_alpha   90.00
_cell.angle_beta   90.00
_cell.angle_gamma   90.00
#
_symmetry.space_group_name_H-M   'P 1'
#
loop_
_entity.id
_entity.type
_entity.pdbx_description
1 polymer ?
#
loop_
_entity_poly.entity_id
_entity_poly.type
_entity_poly.pdbx_seq_one_letter_code
_entity_poly.pdbx_strand_id
1 'polypeptide(L)'
;MCGYCTEAYVYDFWERQKKGVPLRFGDPVAVEFLFQETSNPLHAVERFTVAARRRKIVTWLPLDDVLICRAVDLVLDGGPGSPSYQRFIKKKFFKQEVVKPCRGNTQVKTNSFASRFELHRLVHLYEVETWTSKGSIQKLLEIAAVKDETLTVLRNYIRWWLKGENLKIDDINKDNDGAAVFEIVSSEAYEEFEFFFRAIWFSLNFIGRFQAGKNILKEIVRNCPIATPLPDGKDLWIQRRAALMLFDYDGIAPFLEQGCRVSLLYYLHLRRGLTLEQMDLIALAAESLPQGAFIDDEVRLQDWLKFSGGPLLFSR
;
A
#
# COMPACT_ATOMS: atom_id res chain seq x y z
N MET A 1 17.67 -0.96 -5.21
CA MET A 1 16.84 -1.87 -4.39
C MET A 1 15.41 -1.69 -4.88
N CYS A 2 14.74 -2.76 -5.32
CA CYS A 2 13.34 -2.65 -5.78
C CYS A 2 12.37 -2.77 -4.59
N GLY A 3 11.08 -2.53 -4.86
CA GLY A 3 10.02 -2.65 -3.85
C GLY A 3 9.88 -4.04 -3.25
N TYR A 4 10.13 -5.10 -4.04
CA TYR A 4 10.15 -6.46 -3.49
C TYR A 4 11.27 -6.63 -2.45
N CYS A 5 12.47 -6.13 -2.73
CA CYS A 5 13.59 -6.18 -1.80
C CYS A 5 13.36 -5.32 -0.53
N THR A 6 12.57 -4.25 -0.63
CA THR A 6 12.23 -3.42 0.54
C THR A 6 11.04 -3.95 1.32
N GLU A 7 10.25 -4.89 0.77
CA GLU A 7 9.12 -5.48 1.46
C GLU A 7 9.54 -6.34 2.67
N ALA A 8 10.77 -6.87 2.68
CA ALA A 8 11.37 -7.50 3.86
C ALA A 8 11.33 -6.60 5.11
N TYR A 9 11.44 -5.28 4.96
CA TYR A 9 11.31 -4.35 6.09
C TYR A 9 9.92 -4.35 6.69
N VAL A 10 8.87 -4.57 5.89
CA VAL A 10 7.49 -4.71 6.36
C VAL A 10 7.34 -5.97 7.21
N TYR A 11 7.95 -7.07 6.78
CA TYR A 11 7.88 -8.33 7.51
C TYR A 11 8.68 -8.29 8.81
N ASP A 12 9.93 -7.81 8.78
CA ASP A 12 10.74 -7.61 9.98
C ASP A 12 10.03 -6.68 10.98
N PHE A 13 9.40 -5.61 10.49
CA PHE A 13 8.58 -4.72 11.32
C PHE A 13 7.49 -5.49 12.08
N TRP A 14 6.68 -6.28 11.37
CA TRP A 14 5.55 -6.98 11.95
C TRP A 14 5.96 -8.14 12.86
N GLU A 15 7.01 -8.88 12.51
CA GLU A 15 7.58 -9.91 13.37
C GLU A 15 8.07 -9.33 14.70
N ARG A 16 8.77 -8.19 14.64
CA ARG A 16 9.21 -7.47 15.85
C ARG A 16 8.04 -6.99 16.67
N GLN A 17 6.99 -6.46 16.04
CA GLN A 17 5.77 -6.06 16.73
C GLN A 17 5.13 -7.25 17.46
N LYS A 18 4.99 -8.41 16.80
CA LYS A 18 4.48 -9.64 17.44
C LYS A 18 5.33 -10.08 18.64
N LYS A 19 6.66 -9.95 18.54
CA LYS A 19 7.61 -10.28 19.61
C LYS A 19 7.72 -9.20 20.70
N GLY A 20 6.96 -8.10 20.61
CA GLY A 20 7.04 -6.97 21.55
C GLY A 20 8.37 -6.20 21.48
N VAL A 21 9.15 -6.37 20.41
CA VAL A 21 10.47 -5.74 20.25
C VAL A 21 10.29 -4.27 19.86
N PRO A 22 10.89 -3.32 20.61
CA PRO A 22 10.78 -1.91 20.27
C PRO A 22 11.39 -1.57 18.91
N LEU A 23 10.64 -0.82 18.12
CA LEU A 23 11.09 -0.29 16.83
C LEU A 23 12.26 0.69 17.00
N ARG A 24 13.29 0.52 16.15
CA ARG A 24 14.46 1.39 16.11
C ARG A 24 14.36 2.35 14.93
N PHE A 25 14.25 3.64 15.20
CA PHE A 25 14.22 4.70 14.18
C PHE A 25 15.64 5.09 13.74
N GLY A 26 16.34 4.18 13.05
CA GLY A 26 17.73 4.38 12.60
C GLY A 26 17.92 4.36 11.08
N ASP A 27 17.04 3.66 10.37
CA ASP A 27 17.07 3.53 8.92
C ASP A 27 15.93 4.37 8.31
N PRO A 28 16.23 5.41 7.52
CA PRO A 28 15.27 6.16 6.69
C PRO A 28 14.18 5.31 6.03
N VAL A 29 14.58 4.21 5.37
CA VAL A 29 13.67 3.34 4.60
C VAL A 29 12.70 2.64 5.55
N ALA A 30 13.21 2.09 6.65
CA ALA A 30 12.40 1.43 7.66
C ALA A 30 11.37 2.38 8.33
N VAL A 31 11.65 3.68 8.40
CA VAL A 31 10.69 4.66 8.95
C VAL A 31 9.49 4.83 8.03
N GLU A 32 9.70 4.89 6.73
CA GLU A 32 8.62 5.00 5.77
C GLU A 32 7.68 3.79 5.85
N PHE A 33 8.23 2.57 5.76
CA PHE A 33 7.44 1.34 5.92
C PHE A 33 6.73 1.24 7.27
N LEU A 34 7.36 1.73 8.35
CA LEU A 34 6.69 1.83 9.65
C LEU A 34 5.46 2.73 9.60
N PHE A 35 5.53 3.86 8.92
CA PHE A 35 4.36 4.73 8.73
C PHE A 35 3.33 4.11 7.78
N GLN A 36 3.75 3.40 6.74
CA GLN A 36 2.86 2.65 5.84
C GLN A 36 2.14 1.50 6.56
N GLU A 37 2.71 0.93 7.61
CA GLU A 37 2.18 -0.29 8.23
C GLU A 37 1.47 -0.04 9.57
N THR A 38 1.88 0.97 10.36
CA THR A 38 1.31 1.24 11.68
C THR A 38 -0.21 1.30 11.72
N SER A 39 -0.82 0.57 12.67
CA SER A 39 -2.27 0.70 12.92
C SER A 39 -2.62 1.94 13.77
N ASN A 40 -1.62 2.62 14.33
CA ASN A 40 -1.81 3.86 15.09
C ASN A 40 -0.87 4.95 14.54
N PRO A 41 -1.29 5.68 13.49
CA PRO A 41 -0.46 6.69 12.85
C PRO A 41 -0.12 7.86 13.78
N LEU A 42 -1.03 8.21 14.70
CA LEU A 42 -0.78 9.26 15.68
C LEU A 42 0.39 8.90 16.62
N HIS A 43 0.36 7.69 17.16
CA HIS A 43 1.42 7.21 18.05
C HIS A 43 2.76 7.06 17.31
N ALA A 44 2.74 6.62 16.05
CA ALA A 44 3.93 6.56 15.22
C ALA A 44 4.57 7.94 15.02
N VAL A 45 3.77 8.97 14.69
CA VAL A 45 4.24 10.36 14.54
C VAL A 45 4.84 10.88 15.85
N GLU A 46 4.23 10.58 17.00
CA GLU A 46 4.73 11.01 18.30
C GLU A 46 6.07 10.37 18.64
N ARG A 47 6.19 9.04 18.46
CA ARG A 47 7.44 8.31 18.69
C ARG A 47 8.55 8.78 17.75
N PHE A 48 8.24 8.97 16.47
CA PHE A 48 9.19 9.50 15.49
C PHE A 48 9.67 10.90 15.87
N THR A 49 8.75 11.79 16.26
CA THR A 49 9.11 13.16 16.67
C THR A 49 10.07 13.17 17.87
N VAL A 50 9.83 12.31 18.86
CA VAL A 50 10.73 12.16 20.02
C VAL A 50 12.09 11.60 19.61
N ALA A 51 12.11 10.57 18.75
CA ALA A 51 13.33 9.95 18.27
C ALA A 51 14.18 10.91 17.42
N ALA A 52 13.56 11.62 16.48
CA ALA A 52 14.20 12.59 15.59
C ALA A 52 14.87 13.72 16.38
N ARG A 53 14.21 14.25 17.43
CA ARG A 53 14.78 15.25 18.34
C ARG A 53 16.01 14.71 19.08
N ARG A 54 15.92 13.50 19.62
CA ARG A 54 17.03 12.89 20.38
C ARG A 54 18.25 12.60 19.50
N ARG A 55 18.03 12.16 18.26
CA ARG A 55 19.08 11.75 17.32
C ARG A 55 19.56 12.89 16.41
N LYS A 56 19.03 14.10 16.57
CA LYS A 56 19.29 15.25 15.67
C LYS A 56 19.13 14.86 14.19
N ILE A 57 18.12 14.06 13.86
CA ILE A 57 17.84 13.69 12.46
C ILE A 57 17.34 14.96 11.76
N VAL A 58 18.16 15.53 10.88
CA VAL A 58 17.91 16.81 10.20
C VAL A 58 17.19 16.60 8.87
N THR A 59 17.43 15.46 8.21
CA THR A 59 16.85 15.13 6.92
C THR A 59 15.45 14.55 7.11
N TRP A 60 14.47 15.29 6.61
CA TRP A 60 13.06 14.87 6.59
C TRP A 60 12.86 13.88 5.45
N LEU A 61 12.26 12.73 5.76
CA LEU A 61 11.88 11.72 4.78
C LEU A 61 10.66 12.22 3.98
N PRO A 62 10.53 11.88 2.69
CA PRO A 62 9.36 12.21 1.87
C PRO A 62 8.15 11.37 2.30
N LEU A 63 7.61 11.68 3.48
CA LEU A 63 6.49 10.95 4.09
C LEU A 63 5.13 11.57 3.75
N ASP A 64 5.10 12.54 2.86
CA ASP A 64 3.93 13.36 2.61
C ASP A 64 2.74 12.53 2.12
N ASP A 65 2.94 11.69 1.11
CA ASP A 65 1.89 10.78 0.61
C ASP A 65 1.44 9.79 1.66
N VAL A 66 2.39 9.20 2.41
CA VAL A 66 2.08 8.23 3.47
C VAL A 66 1.24 8.89 4.55
N LEU A 67 1.59 10.10 4.98
CA LEU A 67 0.84 10.84 6.00
C LEU A 67 -0.56 11.23 5.51
N ILE A 68 -0.70 11.63 4.24
CA ILE A 68 -2.00 11.93 3.63
C ILE A 68 -2.85 10.65 3.58
N CYS A 69 -2.28 9.52 3.16
CA CYS A 69 -2.96 8.22 3.17
C CYS A 69 -3.39 7.81 4.58
N ARG A 70 -2.61 8.11 5.61
CA ARG A 70 -3.02 7.90 7.01
C ARG A 70 -4.10 8.86 7.48
N ALA A 71 -4.10 10.10 6.99
CA ALA A 71 -5.20 11.02 7.24
C ALA A 71 -6.50 10.50 6.59
N VAL A 72 -6.43 9.97 5.37
CA VAL A 72 -7.54 9.29 4.69
C VAL A 72 -8.10 8.16 5.55
N ASP A 73 -7.24 7.25 6.02
CA ASP A 73 -7.66 6.12 6.87
C ASP A 73 -8.46 6.62 8.09
N LEU A 74 -7.92 7.60 8.83
CA LEU A 74 -8.57 8.16 10.02
C LEU A 74 -9.91 8.84 9.72
N VAL A 75 -10.00 9.52 8.58
CA VAL A 75 -11.21 10.23 8.15
C VAL A 75 -12.29 9.25 7.74
N LEU A 76 -11.92 8.22 6.98
CA LEU A 76 -12.88 7.22 6.57
C LEU A 76 -13.34 6.44 7.82
N ASP A 77 -12.45 6.08 8.75
CA ASP A 77 -12.80 5.28 9.95
C ASP A 77 -13.66 6.03 10.97
N GLY A 78 -13.36 7.31 11.25
CA GLY A 78 -14.00 8.07 12.32
C GLY A 78 -14.71 9.35 11.89
N GLY A 79 -14.66 9.69 10.60
CA GLY A 79 -15.07 10.99 10.09
C GLY A 79 -14.05 12.10 10.37
N PRO A 80 -14.16 13.24 9.69
CA PRO A 80 -13.27 14.38 9.88
C PRO A 80 -13.49 15.12 11.22
N GLY A 81 -14.59 14.82 11.92
CA GLY A 81 -14.80 15.28 13.30
C GLY A 81 -14.05 14.46 14.36
N SER A 82 -13.49 13.29 14.02
CA SER A 82 -12.96 12.37 15.02
C SER A 82 -11.79 12.96 15.83
N PRO A 83 -11.69 12.65 17.14
CA PRO A 83 -10.55 13.08 17.95
C PRO A 83 -9.19 12.61 17.41
N SER A 84 -9.15 11.43 16.79
CA SER A 84 -7.93 10.88 16.20
C SER A 84 -7.47 11.70 14.99
N TYR A 85 -8.36 11.96 14.02
CA TYR A 85 -8.03 12.80 12.88
C TYR A 85 -7.66 14.23 13.30
N GLN A 86 -8.47 14.85 14.15
CA GLN A 86 -8.23 16.23 14.62
C GLN A 86 -6.90 16.38 15.36
N ARG A 87 -6.46 15.37 16.12
CA ARG A 87 -5.14 15.37 16.74
C ARG A 87 -4.02 15.16 15.72
N PHE A 88 -4.24 14.30 14.73
CA PHE A 88 -3.27 13.98 13.69
C PHE A 88 -2.93 15.20 12.83
N ILE A 89 -3.93 15.88 12.26
CA ILE A 89 -3.70 17.05 11.37
C ILE A 89 -3.15 18.28 12.09
N LYS A 90 -3.31 18.36 13.42
CA LYS A 90 -2.75 19.44 14.24
C LYS A 90 -1.25 19.26 14.51
N LYS A 91 -0.67 18.08 14.27
CA LYS A 91 0.75 17.86 14.46
C LYS A 91 1.54 18.77 13.51
N LYS A 92 2.53 19.48 14.06
CA LYS A 92 3.42 20.35 13.27
C LYS A 92 4.04 19.59 12.09
N PHE A 93 4.41 18.34 12.34
CA PHE A 93 4.95 17.43 11.34
C PHE A 93 4.01 17.23 10.15
N PHE A 94 2.73 16.87 10.40
CA PHE A 94 1.73 16.74 9.35
C PHE A 94 1.57 18.04 8.54
N LYS A 95 1.45 19.18 9.23
CA LYS A 95 1.30 20.47 8.54
C LYS A 95 2.49 20.80 7.64
N GLN A 96 3.71 20.53 8.09
CA GLN A 96 4.91 20.81 7.29
C GLN A 96 5.01 19.92 6.06
N GLU A 97 4.66 18.64 6.19
CA GLU A 97 4.77 17.68 5.11
C GLU A 97 3.58 17.71 4.14
N VAL A 98 2.37 18.04 4.57
CA VAL A 98 1.21 18.18 3.66
C VAL A 98 1.19 19.52 2.93
N VAL A 99 1.70 20.58 3.56
CA VAL A 99 1.74 21.91 2.94
C VAL A 99 2.68 21.94 1.72
N LYS A 100 3.81 21.23 1.75
CA LYS A 100 4.78 21.23 0.65
C LYS A 100 4.22 20.70 -0.68
N PRO A 101 3.67 19.47 -0.77
CA PRO A 101 3.18 18.91 -2.03
C PRO A 101 1.88 19.58 -2.48
N CYS A 102 1.06 20.08 -1.56
CA CYS A 102 -0.22 20.69 -1.89
C CYS A 102 -0.14 22.21 -2.14
N ARG A 103 1.01 22.88 -1.94
CA ARG A 103 1.21 24.33 -2.25
C ARG A 103 2.04 24.61 -3.51
N GLY A 104 2.59 23.60 -4.18
CA GLY A 104 3.43 23.81 -5.36
C GLY A 104 2.67 24.37 -6.57
N ASN A 105 3.39 24.80 -7.61
CA ASN A 105 2.89 25.17 -8.95
C ASN A 105 2.21 24.00 -9.70
N THR A 106 1.62 23.06 -8.97
CA THR A 106 1.08 21.79 -9.42
C THR A 106 -0.32 21.93 -10.01
N GLN A 107 -1.03 23.07 -9.89
CA GLN A 107 -2.40 23.18 -10.42
C GLN A 107 -2.50 22.78 -11.90
N VAL A 108 -1.52 23.14 -12.73
CA VAL A 108 -1.48 22.75 -14.17
C VAL A 108 -1.24 21.25 -14.32
N LYS A 109 -0.28 20.68 -13.57
CA LYS A 109 -0.02 19.22 -13.54
C LYS A 109 -1.26 18.48 -13.04
N THR A 110 -1.85 18.92 -11.94
CA THR A 110 -3.08 18.43 -11.32
C THR A 110 -4.25 18.46 -12.31
N ASN A 111 -4.46 19.57 -13.04
CA ASN A 111 -5.57 19.67 -13.99
C ASN A 111 -5.39 18.75 -15.21
N SER A 112 -4.18 18.72 -15.79
CA SER A 112 -3.84 17.81 -16.89
C SER A 112 -4.02 16.35 -16.47
N PHE A 113 -3.49 16.02 -15.30
CA PHE A 113 -3.57 14.69 -14.72
C PHE A 113 -5.01 14.29 -14.37
N ALA A 114 -5.76 15.18 -13.73
CA ALA A 114 -7.15 14.94 -13.37
C ALA A 114 -8.03 14.70 -14.59
N SER A 115 -7.77 15.37 -15.71
CA SER A 115 -8.47 15.10 -16.96
C SER A 115 -8.16 13.72 -17.52
N ARG A 116 -6.90 13.26 -17.46
CA ARG A 116 -6.49 11.94 -17.99
C ARG A 116 -7.03 10.77 -17.18
N PHE A 117 -7.06 10.91 -15.85
CA PHE A 117 -7.49 9.85 -14.95
C PHE A 117 -8.92 10.04 -14.40
N GLU A 118 -9.67 10.97 -14.98
CA GLU A 118 -11.06 11.30 -14.62
C GLU A 118 -11.25 11.67 -13.13
N LEU A 119 -10.27 12.36 -12.55
CA LEU A 119 -10.28 12.80 -11.14
C LEU A 119 -11.07 14.10 -10.96
N HIS A 120 -12.37 14.09 -11.26
CA HIS A 120 -13.22 15.28 -11.16
C HIS A 120 -13.29 15.86 -9.74
N ARG A 121 -13.49 15.02 -8.71
CA ARG A 121 -13.66 15.46 -7.32
C ARG A 121 -12.50 15.02 -6.45
N LEU A 122 -11.87 13.90 -6.79
CA LEU A 122 -10.67 13.42 -6.10
C LEU A 122 -9.48 14.37 -6.30
N VAL A 123 -9.54 15.32 -7.24
CA VAL A 123 -8.60 16.44 -7.34
C VAL A 123 -8.47 17.25 -6.04
N HIS A 124 -9.52 17.29 -5.21
CA HIS A 124 -9.47 17.97 -3.92
C HIS A 124 -8.49 17.31 -2.94
N LEU A 125 -8.12 16.03 -3.12
CA LEU A 125 -7.09 15.36 -2.30
C LEU A 125 -5.72 16.04 -2.40
N TYR A 126 -5.50 16.86 -3.43
CA TYR A 126 -4.25 17.57 -3.70
C TYR A 126 -4.27 19.01 -3.18
N GLU A 127 -5.38 19.46 -2.60
CA GLU A 127 -5.54 20.80 -2.04
C GLU A 127 -5.22 20.81 -0.54
N VAL A 128 -4.48 21.81 -0.07
CA VAL A 128 -4.13 21.95 1.36
C VAL A 128 -5.38 22.11 2.21
N GLU A 129 -6.35 22.83 1.68
CA GLU A 129 -7.60 23.21 2.31
C GLU A 129 -8.41 21.95 2.66
N THR A 130 -8.39 20.93 1.82
CA THR A 130 -9.05 19.63 2.08
C THR A 130 -8.60 19.05 3.42
N TRP A 131 -7.31 19.06 3.71
CA TRP A 131 -6.74 18.44 4.90
C TRP A 131 -6.76 19.34 6.15
N THR A 132 -6.75 20.66 5.95
CA THR A 132 -6.56 21.63 7.04
C THR A 132 -7.83 22.36 7.46
N SER A 133 -8.84 22.42 6.59
CA SER A 133 -10.16 22.98 6.89
C SER A 133 -11.12 21.90 7.38
N LYS A 134 -11.82 22.15 8.49
CA LYS A 134 -12.82 21.21 9.04
C LYS A 134 -13.96 20.89 8.07
N GLY A 135 -14.32 21.84 7.19
CA GLY A 135 -15.47 21.69 6.29
C GLY A 135 -15.14 21.08 4.93
N SER A 136 -13.89 21.10 4.49
CA SER A 136 -13.54 20.77 3.10
C SER A 136 -13.54 19.26 2.83
N ILE A 137 -12.97 18.47 3.73
CA ILE A 137 -12.98 17.01 3.59
C ILE A 137 -14.38 16.41 3.81
N GLN A 138 -15.21 17.03 4.65
CA GLN A 138 -16.60 16.59 4.82
C GLN A 138 -17.37 16.72 3.50
N LYS A 139 -17.18 17.84 2.78
CA LYS A 139 -17.76 18.04 1.45
C LYS A 139 -17.29 16.99 0.44
N LEU A 140 -16.04 16.54 0.51
CA LEU A 140 -15.54 15.46 -0.36
C LEU A 140 -16.24 14.12 -0.07
N LEU A 141 -16.52 13.81 1.20
CA LEU A 141 -17.15 12.54 1.60
C LEU A 141 -18.66 12.48 1.35
N GLU A 142 -19.34 13.62 1.33
CA GLU A 142 -20.81 13.69 1.23
C GLU A 142 -21.36 13.46 -0.18
N ILE A 143 -20.51 13.23 -1.19
CA ILE A 143 -20.96 13.20 -2.58
C ILE A 143 -21.07 11.76 -3.10
N ALA A 144 -22.30 11.29 -3.32
CA ALA A 144 -22.59 9.95 -3.83
C ALA A 144 -21.83 9.59 -5.12
N ALA A 145 -21.62 10.54 -6.03
CA ALA A 145 -20.88 10.31 -7.28
C ALA A 145 -19.35 10.13 -7.10
N VAL A 146 -18.81 10.24 -5.87
CA VAL A 146 -17.43 9.81 -5.57
C VAL A 146 -17.30 8.29 -5.72
N LYS A 147 -18.37 7.52 -5.55
CA LYS A 147 -18.33 6.06 -5.74
C LYS A 147 -17.98 5.67 -7.18
N ASP A 148 -18.59 6.31 -8.17
CA ASP A 148 -18.32 5.97 -9.57
C ASP A 148 -16.90 6.40 -9.97
N GLU A 149 -16.49 7.61 -9.55
CA GLU A 149 -15.14 8.11 -9.75
C GLU A 149 -14.07 7.21 -9.11
N THR A 150 -14.28 6.76 -7.88
CA THR A 150 -13.35 5.84 -7.19
C THR A 150 -13.24 4.48 -7.88
N LEU A 151 -14.35 3.95 -8.43
CA LEU A 151 -14.31 2.74 -9.26
C LEU A 151 -13.52 2.96 -10.55
N THR A 152 -13.71 4.09 -11.22
CA THR A 152 -12.93 4.46 -12.42
C THR A 152 -11.44 4.54 -12.10
N VAL A 153 -11.06 5.20 -11.02
CA VAL A 153 -9.66 5.28 -10.56
C VAL A 153 -9.05 3.90 -10.37
N LEU A 154 -9.73 3.00 -9.66
CA LEU A 154 -9.19 1.66 -9.41
C LEU A 154 -9.11 0.81 -10.68
N ARG A 155 -10.08 0.94 -11.58
CA ARG A 155 -10.02 0.26 -12.90
C ARG A 155 -8.86 0.78 -13.74
N ASN A 156 -8.64 2.09 -13.74
CA ASN A 156 -7.51 2.70 -14.43
C ASN A 156 -6.19 2.23 -13.82
N TYR A 157 -6.07 2.18 -12.49
CA TYR A 157 -4.90 1.62 -11.81
C TYR A 157 -4.64 0.16 -12.22
N ILE A 158 -5.67 -0.69 -12.22
CA ILE A 158 -5.53 -2.09 -12.63
C ILE A 158 -5.07 -2.20 -14.09
N ARG A 159 -5.73 -1.47 -15.02
CA ARG A 159 -5.42 -1.55 -16.45
C ARG A 159 -4.02 -1.00 -16.77
N TRP A 160 -3.73 0.19 -16.27
CA TRP A 160 -2.49 0.89 -16.59
C TRP A 160 -1.28 0.35 -15.81
N TRP A 161 -1.37 0.25 -14.48
CA TRP A 161 -0.21 -0.08 -13.65
C TRP A 161 -0.01 -1.58 -13.46
N LEU A 162 -1.09 -2.32 -13.23
CA LEU A 162 -0.99 -3.77 -12.96
C LEU A 162 -0.95 -4.59 -14.26
N LYS A 163 -1.71 -4.19 -15.29
CA LYS A 163 -1.77 -4.90 -16.59
C LYS A 163 -0.90 -4.26 -17.68
N GLY A 164 -0.28 -3.10 -17.41
CA GLY A 164 0.64 -2.44 -18.34
C GLY A 164 0.00 -1.77 -19.56
N GLU A 165 -1.32 -1.57 -19.59
CA GLU A 165 -1.98 -0.95 -20.75
C GLU A 165 -1.48 0.48 -20.97
N ASN A 166 -0.78 0.71 -22.09
CA ASN A 166 -0.14 1.98 -22.45
C ASN A 166 0.92 2.46 -21.45
N LEU A 167 1.46 1.58 -20.60
CA LEU A 167 2.55 1.90 -19.70
C LEU A 167 3.85 2.02 -20.51
N LYS A 168 4.56 3.15 -20.35
CA LYS A 168 5.88 3.35 -20.95
C LYS A 168 6.94 2.66 -20.08
N ILE A 169 7.71 1.76 -20.68
CA ILE A 169 8.80 1.02 -20.04
C ILE A 169 10.09 1.48 -20.73
N ASP A 170 11.03 2.04 -19.95
CA ASP A 170 12.25 2.67 -20.48
C ASP A 170 13.38 1.64 -20.71
N ASP A 171 13.48 0.61 -19.88
CA ASP A 171 14.54 -0.40 -19.96
C ASP A 171 14.04 -1.81 -19.63
N ILE A 172 14.41 -2.75 -20.51
CA ILE A 172 14.49 -4.18 -20.18
C ILE A 172 15.97 -4.44 -19.90
N ASN A 173 16.37 -4.44 -18.63
CA ASN A 173 17.70 -4.94 -18.30
C ASN A 173 17.72 -6.41 -18.69
N LYS A 174 18.57 -6.80 -19.64
CA LYS A 174 18.78 -8.20 -20.00
C LYS A 174 20.01 -8.72 -19.28
N ASP A 175 19.97 -9.95 -18.77
CA ASP A 175 21.15 -10.61 -18.26
C ASP A 175 22.10 -10.98 -19.41
N ASN A 176 23.24 -11.56 -19.06
CA ASN A 176 24.23 -12.02 -20.02
C ASN A 176 23.69 -13.09 -20.99
N ASP A 177 22.54 -13.71 -20.68
CA ASP A 177 21.88 -14.73 -21.49
C ASP A 177 20.70 -14.16 -22.31
N GLY A 178 20.46 -12.85 -22.23
CA GLY A 178 19.43 -12.14 -22.99
C GLY A 178 18.02 -12.21 -22.38
N ALA A 179 17.87 -12.80 -21.19
CA ALA A 179 16.62 -12.84 -20.45
C ALA A 179 16.40 -11.50 -19.72
N ALA A 180 15.16 -11.00 -19.77
CA ALA A 180 14.77 -9.80 -19.04
C ALA A 180 14.92 -10.03 -17.52
N VAL A 181 15.78 -9.27 -16.88
CA VAL A 181 16.06 -9.29 -15.43
C VAL A 181 15.07 -8.39 -14.70
N PHE A 182 14.83 -7.17 -15.22
CA PHE A 182 13.89 -6.21 -14.65
C PHE A 182 13.32 -5.30 -15.74
N GLU A 183 12.00 -5.18 -15.80
CA GLU A 183 11.32 -4.09 -16.51
C GLU A 183 11.27 -2.87 -15.60
N ILE A 184 11.81 -1.74 -16.07
CA ILE A 184 11.84 -0.47 -15.33
C ILE A 184 10.87 0.50 -16.03
N VAL A 185 9.87 0.97 -15.28
CA VAL A 185 8.94 2.00 -15.75
C VAL A 185 9.67 3.29 -16.10
N SER A 186 9.14 4.03 -17.06
CA SER A 186 9.72 5.32 -17.40
C SER A 186 9.68 6.31 -16.24
N SER A 187 10.61 7.27 -16.24
CA SER A 187 10.60 8.35 -15.21
C SER A 187 9.29 9.15 -15.23
N GLU A 188 8.70 9.31 -16.42
CA GLU A 188 7.38 9.95 -16.59
C GLU A 188 6.26 9.11 -15.96
N ALA A 189 6.24 7.80 -16.22
CA ALA A 189 5.25 6.89 -15.65
C ALA A 189 5.38 6.79 -14.11
N TYR A 190 6.61 6.85 -13.59
CA TYR A 190 6.88 6.94 -12.16
C TYR A 190 6.27 8.20 -11.54
N GLU A 191 6.57 9.38 -12.10
CA GLU A 191 6.01 10.65 -11.61
C GLU A 191 4.47 10.65 -11.67
N GLU A 192 3.90 10.05 -12.72
CA GLU A 192 2.44 9.89 -12.85
C GLU A 192 1.87 8.99 -11.75
N PHE A 193 2.53 7.86 -11.44
CA PHE A 193 2.06 6.95 -10.40
C PHE A 193 2.11 7.60 -9.02
N GLU A 194 3.23 8.26 -8.71
CA GLU A 194 3.41 9.01 -7.47
C GLU A 194 2.30 10.04 -7.30
N PHE A 195 1.98 10.77 -8.36
CA PHE A 195 0.87 11.70 -8.34
C PHE A 195 -0.47 10.97 -8.20
N PHE A 196 -0.69 9.85 -8.87
CA PHE A 196 -1.96 9.09 -8.82
C PHE A 196 -2.23 8.44 -7.46
N PHE A 197 -1.17 8.12 -6.72
CA PHE A 197 -1.18 7.26 -5.56
C PHE A 197 -2.24 7.65 -4.52
N ARG A 198 -2.39 8.94 -4.23
CA ARG A 198 -3.39 9.45 -3.26
C ARG A 198 -4.81 9.09 -3.65
N ALA A 199 -5.15 9.27 -4.94
CA ALA A 199 -6.46 8.93 -5.47
C ALA A 199 -6.70 7.42 -5.44
N ILE A 200 -5.69 6.61 -5.76
CA ILE A 200 -5.76 5.14 -5.66
C ILE A 200 -6.01 4.72 -4.21
N TRP A 201 -5.22 5.24 -3.26
CA TRP A 201 -5.35 4.90 -1.85
C TRP A 201 -6.72 5.26 -1.29
N PHE A 202 -7.20 6.48 -1.56
CA PHE A 202 -8.53 6.90 -1.16
C PHE A 202 -9.60 5.99 -1.76
N SER A 203 -9.53 5.75 -3.07
CA SER A 203 -10.51 4.94 -3.78
C SER A 203 -10.57 3.52 -3.25
N LEU A 204 -9.41 2.90 -3.00
CA LEU A 204 -9.31 1.57 -2.42
C LEU A 204 -9.99 1.50 -1.05
N ASN A 205 -9.66 2.44 -0.16
CA ASN A 205 -10.20 2.46 1.19
C ASN A 205 -11.69 2.80 1.23
N PHE A 206 -12.17 3.60 0.29
CA PHE A 206 -13.58 3.95 0.17
C PHE A 206 -14.39 2.78 -0.39
N ILE A 207 -14.01 2.27 -1.58
CA ILE A 207 -14.72 1.19 -2.28
C ILE A 207 -14.60 -0.15 -1.55
N GLY A 208 -13.46 -0.42 -0.92
CA GLY A 208 -13.21 -1.64 -0.15
C GLY A 208 -14.09 -1.83 1.08
N ARG A 209 -14.96 -0.87 1.40
CA ARG A 209 -15.98 -0.97 2.47
C ARG A 209 -17.33 -1.45 1.98
N PHE A 210 -17.51 -1.51 0.67
CA PHE A 210 -18.76 -1.92 0.05
C PHE A 210 -18.59 -3.27 -0.64
N GLN A 211 -19.62 -4.11 -0.61
CA GLN A 211 -19.62 -5.39 -1.31
C GLN A 211 -19.31 -5.24 -2.81
N ALA A 212 -19.75 -4.14 -3.42
CA ALA A 212 -19.47 -3.81 -4.82
C ALA A 212 -17.97 -3.65 -5.12
N GLY A 213 -17.14 -3.37 -4.11
CA GLY A 213 -15.69 -3.25 -4.24
C GLY A 213 -14.94 -4.58 -4.22
N LYS A 214 -15.58 -5.67 -3.81
CA LYS A 214 -14.92 -6.97 -3.61
C LYS A 214 -14.20 -7.50 -4.85
N ASN A 215 -14.81 -7.37 -6.03
CA ASN A 215 -14.19 -7.80 -7.28
C ASN A 215 -12.93 -6.98 -7.61
N ILE A 216 -12.94 -5.68 -7.32
CA ILE A 216 -11.78 -4.81 -7.49
C ILE A 216 -10.65 -5.21 -6.54
N LEU A 217 -10.97 -5.49 -5.26
CA LEU A 217 -9.98 -5.99 -4.30
C LEU A 217 -9.35 -7.29 -4.79
N LYS A 218 -10.18 -8.22 -5.29
CA LYS A 218 -9.75 -9.51 -5.86
C LYS A 218 -8.82 -9.32 -7.06
N GLU A 219 -9.13 -8.38 -7.97
CA GLU A 219 -8.23 -8.04 -9.08
C GLU A 219 -6.90 -7.45 -8.59
N ILE A 220 -6.90 -6.51 -7.64
CA ILE A 220 -5.66 -5.90 -7.13
C ILE A 220 -4.76 -6.94 -6.45
N VAL A 221 -5.33 -7.84 -5.64
CA VAL A 221 -4.57 -8.88 -4.93
C VAL A 221 -3.91 -9.89 -5.88
N ARG A 222 -4.53 -10.15 -7.04
CA ARG A 222 -4.08 -11.17 -8.01
C ARG A 222 -3.04 -10.70 -9.01
N ASN A 223 -2.94 -9.39 -9.19
CA ASN A 223 -2.04 -8.84 -10.18
C ASN A 223 -0.88 -8.18 -9.45
N CYS A 224 0.33 -8.61 -9.78
CA CYS A 224 1.53 -7.87 -9.42
C CYS A 224 1.65 -6.64 -10.33
N PRO A 225 2.36 -5.58 -9.91
CA PRO A 225 2.82 -4.55 -10.84
C PRO A 225 3.54 -5.21 -12.01
N ILE A 226 3.23 -4.76 -13.24
CA ILE A 226 3.81 -5.36 -14.46
C ILE A 226 5.34 -5.20 -14.49
N ALA A 227 5.79 -4.01 -14.07
CA ALA A 227 7.18 -3.67 -13.93
C ALA A 227 7.65 -3.88 -12.49
N THR A 228 8.96 -3.79 -12.30
CA THR A 228 9.59 -3.91 -10.99
C THR A 228 9.00 -2.87 -10.02
N PRO A 229 8.45 -3.28 -8.86
CA PRO A 229 7.89 -2.37 -7.89
C PRO A 229 8.88 -1.31 -7.45
N LEU A 230 8.34 -0.14 -7.13
CA LEU A 230 9.12 1.03 -6.77
C LEU A 230 9.79 0.85 -5.41
N PRO A 231 10.97 1.45 -5.17
CA PRO A 231 11.71 1.23 -3.93
C PRO A 231 10.93 1.60 -2.65
N ASP A 232 10.00 2.55 -2.75
CA ASP A 232 9.11 2.97 -1.65
C ASP A 232 7.96 1.98 -1.37
N GLY A 233 7.73 1.01 -2.27
CA GLY A 233 6.77 -0.07 -2.13
C GLY A 233 5.32 0.39 -2.03
N LYS A 234 4.96 1.56 -2.56
CA LYS A 234 3.59 2.12 -2.50
C LYS A 234 2.56 1.25 -3.24
N ASP A 235 2.93 0.70 -4.39
CA ASP A 235 2.14 -0.27 -5.15
C ASP A 235 1.92 -1.57 -4.37
N LEU A 236 2.97 -2.09 -3.72
CA LEU A 236 2.86 -3.24 -2.83
C LEU A 236 2.03 -2.91 -1.59
N TRP A 237 2.08 -1.66 -1.10
CA TRP A 237 1.25 -1.21 0.01
C TRP A 237 -0.25 -1.19 -0.36
N ILE A 238 -0.60 -0.73 -1.57
CA ILE A 238 -1.96 -0.86 -2.13
C ILE A 238 -2.38 -2.33 -2.15
N GLN A 239 -1.52 -3.22 -2.64
CA GLN A 239 -1.81 -4.66 -2.72
C GLN A 239 -2.03 -5.29 -1.33
N ARG A 240 -1.17 -4.99 -0.36
CA ARG A 240 -1.29 -5.43 1.04
C ARG A 240 -2.57 -4.90 1.70
N ARG A 241 -2.93 -3.64 1.44
CA ARG A 241 -4.18 -3.05 1.95
C ARG A 241 -5.41 -3.73 1.37
N ALA A 242 -5.41 -3.99 0.05
CA ALA A 242 -6.48 -4.73 -0.62
C ALA A 242 -6.62 -6.17 -0.08
N ALA A 243 -5.49 -6.84 0.18
CA ALA A 243 -5.47 -8.18 0.77
C ALA A 243 -6.13 -8.21 2.15
N LEU A 244 -5.81 -7.25 3.03
CA LEU A 244 -6.45 -7.17 4.35
C LEU A 244 -7.97 -7.00 4.23
N MET A 245 -8.44 -6.10 3.36
CA MET A 245 -9.88 -5.88 3.16
C MET A 245 -10.58 -7.11 2.58
N LEU A 246 -9.96 -7.78 1.61
CA LEU A 246 -10.53 -8.98 1.00
C LEU A 246 -10.58 -10.14 1.99
N PHE A 247 -9.55 -10.31 2.82
CA PHE A 247 -9.53 -11.30 3.90
C PHE A 247 -10.64 -11.02 4.92
N ASP A 248 -10.88 -9.75 5.28
CA ASP A 248 -11.94 -9.40 6.21
C ASP A 248 -13.35 -9.70 5.65
N TYR A 249 -13.52 -9.83 4.33
CA TYR A 249 -14.77 -10.26 3.69
C TYR A 249 -14.95 -11.78 3.60
N ASP A 250 -13.94 -12.48 3.11
CA ASP A 250 -14.06 -13.87 2.65
C ASP A 250 -13.12 -14.85 3.36
N GLY A 251 -12.32 -14.36 4.31
CA GLY A 251 -11.25 -15.13 4.90
C GLY A 251 -10.18 -15.50 3.86
N ILE A 252 -9.66 -16.73 3.95
CA ILE A 252 -8.51 -17.16 3.15
C ILE A 252 -8.87 -17.63 1.73
N ALA A 253 -10.14 -17.96 1.47
CA ALA A 253 -10.56 -18.62 0.23
C ALA A 253 -10.12 -17.91 -1.07
N PRO A 254 -10.22 -16.57 -1.21
CA PRO A 254 -9.84 -15.89 -2.45
C PRO A 254 -8.35 -15.98 -2.80
N PHE A 255 -7.51 -16.30 -1.81
CA PHE A 255 -6.05 -16.38 -1.89
C PHE A 255 -5.54 -17.79 -2.20
N LEU A 256 -6.42 -18.80 -2.14
CA LEU A 256 -6.10 -20.19 -2.51
C LEU A 256 -6.22 -20.44 -4.02
N GLU A 257 -6.80 -19.50 -4.76
CA GLU A 257 -6.84 -19.51 -6.23
C GLU A 257 -5.48 -19.06 -6.82
N GLN A 258 -5.21 -19.41 -8.09
CA GLN A 258 -3.98 -19.00 -8.79
C GLN A 258 -3.75 -17.47 -8.79
N GLY A 259 -2.47 -17.07 -8.73
CA GLY A 259 -2.04 -15.69 -8.94
C GLY A 259 -1.86 -14.85 -7.68
N CYS A 260 -1.98 -15.41 -6.47
CA CYS A 260 -1.60 -14.70 -5.25
C CYS A 260 -0.10 -14.86 -4.98
N ARG A 261 0.55 -13.80 -4.48
CA ARG A 261 1.93 -13.87 -3.99
C ARG A 261 2.00 -14.59 -2.64
N VAL A 262 3.03 -15.41 -2.41
CA VAL A 262 3.27 -16.05 -1.08
C VAL A 262 3.41 -15.00 0.01
N SER A 263 4.11 -13.93 -0.30
CA SER A 263 4.45 -12.84 0.60
C SER A 263 3.21 -12.09 1.12
N LEU A 264 2.12 -12.03 0.33
CA LEU A 264 0.81 -11.55 0.81
C LEU A 264 0.16 -12.51 1.82
N LEU A 265 0.24 -13.82 1.60
CA LEU A 265 -0.28 -14.81 2.56
C LEU A 265 0.49 -14.75 3.88
N TYR A 266 1.81 -14.63 3.80
CA TYR A 266 2.66 -14.43 4.98
C TYR A 266 2.32 -13.12 5.69
N TYR A 267 2.13 -12.03 4.94
CA TYR A 267 1.68 -10.76 5.49
C TYR A 267 0.33 -10.88 6.22
N LEU A 268 -0.66 -11.59 5.65
CA LEU A 268 -1.94 -11.86 6.31
C LEU A 268 -1.75 -12.63 7.61
N HIS A 269 -0.86 -13.64 7.62
CA HIS A 269 -0.51 -14.35 8.85
C HIS A 269 0.09 -13.43 9.91
N LEU A 270 0.96 -12.49 9.51
CA LEU A 270 1.50 -11.48 10.41
C LEU A 270 0.42 -10.51 10.94
N ARG A 271 -0.52 -10.08 10.10
CA ARG A 271 -1.50 -9.03 10.43
C ARG A 271 -2.81 -9.50 11.06
N ARG A 272 -3.25 -10.71 10.72
CA ARG A 272 -4.55 -11.28 11.10
C ARG A 272 -4.42 -12.54 11.94
N GLY A 273 -3.27 -13.20 11.89
CA GLY A 273 -3.03 -14.44 12.63
C GLY A 273 -3.82 -15.60 12.03
N LEU A 274 -3.33 -16.14 10.91
CA LEU A 274 -3.98 -17.30 10.28
C LEU A 274 -3.97 -18.50 11.23
N THR A 275 -5.08 -19.24 11.27
CA THR A 275 -5.23 -20.46 12.06
C THR A 275 -4.44 -21.61 11.44
N LEU A 276 -4.15 -22.67 12.21
CA LEU A 276 -3.50 -23.87 11.67
C LEU A 276 -4.28 -24.47 10.50
N GLU A 277 -5.61 -24.53 10.58
CA GLU A 277 -6.47 -25.02 9.51
C GLU A 277 -6.35 -24.16 8.23
N GLN A 278 -6.26 -22.84 8.36
CA GLN A 278 -6.02 -21.96 7.21
C GLN A 278 -4.62 -22.16 6.61
N MET A 279 -3.62 -22.43 7.45
CA MET A 279 -2.26 -22.73 7.01
C MET A 279 -2.19 -24.07 6.27
N ASP A 280 -2.92 -25.08 6.72
CA ASP A 280 -3.04 -26.38 6.05
C ASP A 280 -3.71 -26.24 4.68
N LEU A 281 -4.77 -25.43 4.58
CA LEU A 281 -5.43 -25.13 3.30
C LEU A 281 -4.47 -24.45 2.31
N ILE A 282 -3.62 -23.54 2.78
CA ILE A 282 -2.59 -22.91 1.94
C ILE A 282 -1.56 -23.95 1.47
N ALA A 283 -1.10 -24.82 2.36
CA ALA A 283 -0.14 -25.86 2.02
C ALA A 283 -0.71 -26.81 0.93
N LEU A 284 -1.95 -27.27 1.11
CA LEU A 284 -2.66 -28.11 0.15
C LEU A 284 -2.87 -27.41 -1.20
N ALA A 285 -3.30 -26.15 -1.18
CA ALA A 285 -3.44 -25.37 -2.40
C ALA A 285 -2.09 -25.27 -3.13
N ALA A 286 -1.00 -25.07 -2.41
CA ALA A 286 0.31 -24.94 -3.01
C ALA A 286 0.88 -26.21 -3.65
N GLU A 287 0.51 -27.39 -3.15
CA GLU A 287 0.84 -28.67 -3.80
C GLU A 287 0.07 -28.88 -5.10
N SER A 288 -1.16 -28.36 -5.18
CA SER A 288 -2.04 -28.53 -6.34
C SER A 288 -1.74 -27.59 -7.51
N LEU A 289 -0.91 -26.57 -7.29
CA LEU A 289 -0.60 -25.56 -8.28
C LEU A 289 0.76 -25.83 -8.97
N PRO A 290 0.91 -25.44 -10.25
CA PRO A 290 2.20 -25.57 -10.94
C PRO A 290 3.35 -24.91 -10.17
N GLN A 291 4.57 -25.46 -10.27
CA GLN A 291 5.75 -24.77 -9.75
C GLN A 291 5.81 -23.34 -10.34
N GLY A 292 5.93 -22.33 -9.48
CA GLY A 292 5.89 -20.92 -9.87
C GLY A 292 4.50 -20.27 -9.86
N ALA A 293 3.44 -20.98 -9.44
CA ALA A 293 2.09 -20.40 -9.34
C ALA A 293 1.93 -19.35 -8.24
N PHE A 294 2.85 -19.33 -7.27
CA PHE A 294 3.02 -18.20 -6.37
C PHE A 294 4.25 -17.40 -6.80
N ILE A 295 4.04 -16.10 -6.97
CA ILE A 295 5.07 -15.15 -7.36
C ILE A 295 5.73 -14.64 -6.08
N ASP A 296 6.91 -15.18 -5.70
CA ASP A 296 7.88 -14.48 -4.84
C ASP A 296 9.19 -15.27 -4.67
N ASP A 297 10.34 -14.58 -4.73
CA ASP A 297 11.66 -15.14 -4.43
C ASP A 297 12.08 -14.95 -2.96
N GLU A 298 11.51 -13.96 -2.26
CA GLU A 298 11.99 -13.57 -0.92
C GLU A 298 11.40 -14.42 0.21
N VAL A 299 10.11 -14.79 0.11
CA VAL A 299 9.45 -15.64 1.11
C VAL A 299 9.23 -17.01 0.50
N ARG A 300 10.12 -17.95 0.84
CA ARG A 300 9.91 -19.35 0.51
C ARG A 300 8.76 -19.90 1.35
N LEU A 301 7.64 -20.18 0.70
CA LEU A 301 6.44 -20.71 1.33
C LEU A 301 6.75 -21.90 2.26
N GLN A 302 7.62 -22.81 1.81
CA GLN A 302 8.02 -23.99 2.59
C GLN A 302 8.74 -23.62 3.89
N ASP A 303 9.59 -22.61 3.89
CA ASP A 303 10.31 -22.17 5.08
C ASP A 303 9.32 -21.53 6.07
N TRP A 304 8.45 -20.65 5.57
CA TRP A 304 7.40 -20.04 6.39
C TRP A 304 6.46 -21.09 7.04
N LEU A 305 5.98 -22.06 6.27
CA LEU A 305 5.07 -23.10 6.76
C LEU A 305 5.73 -23.98 7.83
N LYS A 306 7.02 -24.32 7.67
CA LYS A 306 7.79 -25.11 8.66
C LYS A 306 7.96 -24.39 10.00
N PHE A 307 8.22 -23.09 10.00
CA PHE A 307 8.42 -22.33 11.25
C PHE A 307 7.12 -22.02 12.00
N SER A 308 5.98 -22.05 11.32
CA SER A 308 4.68 -21.65 11.89
C SER A 308 3.97 -22.79 12.64
N GLY A 309 4.62 -23.96 12.81
CA GLY A 309 4.03 -25.11 13.50
C GLY A 309 3.00 -25.88 12.69
N GLY A 310 2.97 -25.71 11.36
CA GLY A 310 2.20 -26.60 10.49
C GLY A 310 2.71 -28.04 10.60
N PRO A 311 1.84 -29.06 10.42
CA PRO A 311 2.28 -30.44 10.42
C PRO A 311 3.41 -30.62 9.38
N LEU A 312 4.48 -31.30 9.78
CA LEU A 312 5.62 -31.69 8.95
C LEU A 312 5.17 -32.65 7.83
N LEU A 313 4.40 -32.17 6.86
CA LEU A 313 4.01 -32.96 5.69
C LEU A 313 5.09 -32.93 4.59
N PHE A 314 6.07 -32.04 4.68
CA PHE A 314 7.16 -31.91 3.71
C PHE A 314 8.37 -32.82 4.00
N SER A 315 8.11 -34.11 4.20
CA SER A 315 9.15 -35.15 4.17
C SER A 315 8.72 -36.33 3.29
N ARG A 316 8.66 -36.10 1.97
CA ARG A 316 8.75 -37.17 0.97
C ARG A 316 9.54 -36.71 -0.24
#